data_AF-A0A385SL97-F1
#
_entry.id   AF-A0A385SL97-F1
#
_cell.length_a   1.000
_cell.length_b   1.000
_cell.length_c   1.000
_cell.angle_alpha   90.00
_cell.angle_beta   90.00
_cell.angle_gamma   90.00
#
_symmetry.space_group_name_H-M   'P 1'
#
loop_
_entity.id
_entity.type
_entity.pdbx_description
1 polymer ?
#
loop_
_entity_poly.entity_id
_entity_poly.type
_entity_poly.pdbx_seq_one_letter_code
_entity_poly.pdbx_strand_id
1 'polypeptide(L)'
;MKSSLFKTFCGTLFTLLALFWPFSGHAQNSKTYQNDVDSARLYQEDHHYEKALVCYKRSFKKKNIDLYDYYNASCCASLTGNLGEASEFLSKSIAQGYLNREWMEEDADLAALRLDPRWMRIRKNMDDALKNIEKKFSKIEKVNATDLIPFQENSRWGYMDRATMKVVVAPEFWKLTFMGDCATFYYKDDGKIQLGRDGKIRKVTYSNTGPAIGTADPDPIRFADPAPISGFKGFMLDSFDKVVAFSDIYNRSETPSFNISEPFKINGEFYLIAHKPERSGIIAKDGTPLPHFDFVHTNLSRNTRVTGDLKWFYFTDTNNEKGFINERGEVKLKGELLDYPFHRYDATWVTVQHGDDDRRGVLDLRKMEWIIKPQSLRIVGINYSYKGDCVPWPRESDIVEFYFLVDPTIENDGTSRYYIDKNMTEFRPKK
;
A
#
# COMPACT_ATOMS: atom_id res chain seq x y z
N MET A 1 -85.47 -21.68 8.38
CA MET A 1 -85.93 -20.93 7.19
C MET A 1 -84.82 -20.97 6.14
N LYS A 2 -85.15 -21.51 4.95
CA LYS A 2 -84.58 -21.31 3.59
C LYS A 2 -83.03 -21.25 3.45
N SER A 3 -82.33 -22.28 2.96
CA SER A 3 -82.25 -22.87 1.59
C SER A 3 -81.11 -22.30 0.72
N SER A 4 -80.01 -23.07 0.64
CA SER A 4 -79.34 -23.65 -0.56
C SER A 4 -78.96 -22.82 -1.81
N LEU A 5 -77.91 -23.35 -2.48
CA LEU A 5 -77.42 -23.18 -3.87
C LEU A 5 -76.46 -21.98 -4.11
N PHE A 6 -75.37 -22.05 -4.89
CA PHE A 6 -74.77 -23.06 -5.80
C PHE A 6 -73.37 -22.59 -6.29
N LYS A 7 -72.63 -23.53 -6.93
CA LYS A 7 -71.59 -23.41 -7.98
C LYS A 7 -70.12 -23.09 -7.61
N THR A 8 -69.18 -24.06 -7.68
CA THR A 8 -68.40 -24.63 -8.81
C THR A 8 -67.40 -23.66 -9.47
N PHE A 9 -66.08 -23.94 -9.44
CA PHE A 9 -65.23 -24.41 -10.58
C PHE A 9 -63.70 -24.18 -10.34
N CYS A 10 -62.89 -25.10 -10.89
CA CYS A 10 -61.44 -25.05 -11.25
C CYS A 10 -60.41 -24.56 -10.20
N GLY A 11 -59.33 -25.28 -9.88
CA GLY A 11 -58.54 -26.17 -10.71
C GLY A 11 -57.20 -25.51 -11.02
N THR A 12 -56.17 -25.77 -10.20
CA THR A 12 -54.76 -25.81 -10.64
C THR A 12 -53.91 -26.49 -9.57
N LEU A 13 -53.43 -27.68 -9.90
CA LEU A 13 -52.46 -28.47 -9.17
C LEU A 13 -51.07 -27.83 -9.41
N PHE A 14 -50.52 -27.11 -8.45
CA PHE A 14 -49.13 -26.64 -8.53
C PHE A 14 -48.20 -27.74 -8.03
N THR A 15 -47.60 -28.47 -8.97
CA THR A 15 -46.50 -29.39 -8.72
C THR A 15 -45.27 -28.58 -8.31
N LEU A 16 -44.92 -28.63 -7.03
CA LEU A 16 -43.67 -28.10 -6.49
C LEU A 16 -42.51 -29.01 -6.95
N LEU A 17 -41.96 -28.72 -8.13
CA LEU A 17 -40.67 -29.24 -8.59
C LEU A 17 -39.57 -28.43 -7.88
N ALA A 18 -39.13 -28.94 -6.73
CA ALA A 18 -37.90 -28.48 -6.09
C ALA A 18 -36.72 -28.92 -6.98
N LEU A 19 -36.32 -28.04 -7.90
CA LEU A 19 -35.04 -28.12 -8.59
C LEU A 19 -33.93 -27.94 -7.54
N PHE A 20 -33.45 -29.06 -7.01
CA PHE A 20 -32.17 -29.16 -6.33
C PHE A 20 -31.07 -28.73 -7.31
N TRP A 21 -30.69 -27.46 -7.30
CA TRP A 21 -29.41 -27.03 -7.81
C TRP A 21 -28.34 -27.41 -6.77
N PRO A 22 -27.34 -28.26 -7.10
CA PRO A 22 -26.21 -28.48 -6.21
C PRO A 22 -25.25 -27.30 -6.31
N PHE A 23 -25.62 -26.14 -5.75
CA PHE A 23 -24.67 -25.08 -5.42
C PHE A 23 -24.06 -25.37 -4.05
N SER A 24 -23.22 -26.40 -3.94
CA SER A 24 -22.48 -26.70 -2.69
C SER A 24 -21.25 -27.60 -2.93
N GLY A 25 -20.45 -27.36 -3.98
CA GLY A 25 -19.21 -28.13 -4.21
C GLY A 25 -17.92 -27.43 -3.80
N HIS A 26 -17.95 -26.11 -3.56
CA HIS A 26 -16.73 -25.29 -3.52
C HIS A 26 -16.27 -24.93 -2.10
N ALA A 27 -17.16 -24.96 -1.10
CA ALA A 27 -16.82 -24.54 0.27
C ALA A 27 -16.20 -25.65 1.15
N GLN A 28 -16.49 -26.94 0.90
CA GLN A 28 -15.92 -28.04 1.70
C GLN A 28 -14.47 -28.38 1.33
N ASN A 29 -14.06 -28.13 0.08
CA ASN A 29 -12.71 -28.45 -0.39
C ASN A 29 -11.66 -27.43 0.07
N SER A 30 -11.99 -26.14 0.17
CA SER A 30 -11.06 -25.10 0.64
C SER A 30 -10.73 -25.25 2.13
N LYS A 31 -11.74 -25.55 2.96
CA LYS A 31 -11.56 -25.73 4.41
C LYS A 31 -10.71 -26.95 4.77
N THR A 32 -10.72 -27.98 3.93
CA THR A 32 -9.88 -29.18 4.13
C THR A 32 -8.44 -29.00 3.66
N TYR A 33 -8.20 -28.22 2.60
CA TYR A 33 -6.85 -27.82 2.18
C TYR A 33 -6.15 -27.03 3.29
N GLN A 34 -6.80 -25.96 3.77
CA GLN A 34 -6.19 -25.06 4.75
C GLN A 34 -5.83 -25.78 6.04
N ASN A 35 -6.73 -26.64 6.56
CA ASN A 35 -6.46 -27.42 7.76
C ASN A 35 -5.22 -28.33 7.63
N ASP A 36 -5.03 -28.95 6.46
CA ASP A 36 -3.87 -29.81 6.20
C ASP A 36 -2.58 -28.98 6.11
N VAL A 37 -2.62 -27.82 5.45
CA VAL A 37 -1.48 -26.90 5.35
C VAL A 37 -1.11 -26.32 6.71
N ASP A 38 -2.09 -25.85 7.49
CA ASP A 38 -1.86 -25.32 8.84
C ASP A 38 -1.24 -26.37 9.75
N SER A 39 -1.75 -27.62 9.69
CA SER A 39 -1.15 -28.75 10.41
C SER A 39 0.29 -29.03 9.94
N ALA A 40 0.55 -28.93 8.64
CA ALA A 40 1.89 -29.14 8.09
C ALA A 40 2.88 -28.09 8.59
N ARG A 41 2.47 -26.81 8.63
CA ARG A 41 3.27 -25.69 9.15
C ARG A 41 3.60 -25.86 10.62
N LEU A 42 2.62 -26.23 11.45
CA LEU A 42 2.86 -26.53 12.88
C LEU A 42 3.87 -27.67 13.06
N TYR A 43 3.71 -28.78 12.32
CA TYR A 43 4.70 -29.87 12.38
C TYR A 43 6.08 -29.45 11.88
N GLN A 44 6.15 -28.54 10.91
CA GLN A 44 7.42 -28.03 10.39
C GLN A 44 8.12 -27.12 11.42
N GLU A 45 7.37 -26.25 12.11
CA GLU A 45 7.86 -25.42 13.24
C GLU A 45 8.39 -26.29 14.40
N ASP A 46 7.72 -27.41 14.68
CA ASP A 46 8.14 -28.38 15.70
C ASP A 46 9.22 -29.38 15.22
N HIS A 47 9.82 -29.17 14.05
CA HIS A 47 10.83 -30.04 13.43
C HIS A 47 10.37 -31.50 13.18
N HIS A 48 9.06 -31.75 13.12
CA HIS A 48 8.46 -33.04 12.77
C HIS A 48 8.23 -33.18 11.26
N TYR A 49 9.31 -33.13 10.48
CA TYR A 49 9.28 -32.98 9.03
C TYR A 49 8.57 -34.10 8.27
N GLU A 50 8.65 -35.36 8.71
CA GLU A 50 7.91 -36.47 8.09
C GLU A 50 6.39 -36.29 8.23
N LYS A 51 5.94 -35.83 9.41
CA LYS A 51 4.51 -35.55 9.65
C LYS A 51 4.04 -34.37 8.84
N ALA A 52 4.85 -33.30 8.77
CA ALA A 52 4.58 -32.14 7.93
C ALA A 52 4.42 -32.55 6.46
N LEU A 53 5.35 -33.36 5.94
CA LEU A 53 5.32 -33.86 4.57
C LEU A 53 4.06 -34.69 4.27
N VAL A 54 3.61 -35.53 5.20
CA VAL A 54 2.35 -36.29 5.06
C VAL A 54 1.15 -35.34 4.93
N CYS A 55 1.08 -34.29 5.76
CA CYS A 55 0.03 -33.29 5.68
C CYS A 55 0.07 -32.53 4.34
N TYR A 56 1.24 -32.05 3.90
CA TYR A 56 1.39 -31.40 2.59
C TYR A 56 0.93 -32.32 1.44
N LYS A 57 1.38 -33.58 1.41
CA LYS A 57 0.96 -34.56 0.39
C LYS A 57 -0.55 -34.82 0.39
N ARG A 58 -1.20 -34.77 1.56
CA ARG A 58 -2.67 -34.87 1.66
C ARG A 58 -3.34 -33.62 1.08
N SER A 59 -2.82 -32.44 1.38
CA SER A 59 -3.32 -31.16 0.85
C SER A 59 -3.22 -31.09 -0.68
N PHE A 60 -2.17 -31.66 -1.28
CA PHE A 60 -1.93 -31.60 -2.73
C PHE A 60 -2.85 -32.48 -3.58
N LYS A 61 -3.75 -33.25 -2.96
CA LYS A 61 -4.83 -33.95 -3.68
C LYS A 61 -5.98 -33.00 -4.06
N LYS A 62 -5.88 -31.72 -3.72
CA LYS A 62 -6.88 -30.67 -3.96
C LYS A 62 -6.49 -29.77 -5.14
N LYS A 63 -7.40 -28.89 -5.58
CA LYS A 63 -7.15 -27.90 -6.64
C LYS A 63 -6.61 -26.60 -6.04
N ASN A 64 -5.93 -25.79 -6.87
CA ASN A 64 -5.40 -24.46 -6.52
C ASN A 64 -4.42 -24.47 -5.34
N ILE A 65 -3.38 -25.28 -5.46
CA ILE A 65 -2.31 -25.40 -4.46
C ILE A 65 -1.42 -24.17 -4.57
N ASP A 66 -1.09 -23.60 -3.41
CA ASP A 66 -0.21 -22.46 -3.25
C ASP A 66 1.26 -22.85 -3.53
N LEU A 67 2.00 -21.99 -4.22
CA LEU A 67 3.38 -22.27 -4.62
C LEU A 67 4.34 -22.36 -3.44
N TYR A 68 4.06 -21.68 -2.32
CA TYR A 68 4.87 -21.72 -1.10
C TYR A 68 4.65 -23.02 -0.37
N ASP A 69 3.44 -23.60 -0.42
CA ASP A 69 3.19 -24.91 0.17
C ASP A 69 3.97 -25.99 -0.59
N TYR A 70 4.08 -25.91 -1.92
CA TYR A 70 5.01 -26.75 -2.68
C TYR A 70 6.48 -26.54 -2.30
N TYR A 71 6.90 -25.29 -2.08
CA TYR A 71 8.26 -24.99 -1.63
C TYR A 71 8.54 -25.62 -0.26
N ASN A 72 7.66 -25.40 0.72
CA ASN A 72 7.80 -25.93 2.07
C ASN A 72 7.77 -27.46 2.11
N ALA A 73 6.90 -28.09 1.30
CA ALA A 73 6.90 -29.54 1.15
C ALA A 73 8.22 -30.05 0.56
N SER A 74 8.86 -29.29 -0.33
CA SER A 74 10.20 -29.64 -0.84
C SER A 74 11.28 -29.58 0.24
N CYS A 75 11.21 -28.59 1.14
CA CYS A 75 12.07 -28.48 2.32
C CYS A 75 11.90 -29.70 3.24
N CYS A 76 10.66 -30.03 3.64
CA CYS A 76 10.39 -31.21 4.46
C CYS A 76 10.84 -32.51 3.80
N ALA A 77 10.63 -32.67 2.49
CA ALA A 77 11.10 -33.84 1.74
C ALA A 77 12.63 -33.92 1.67
N SER A 78 13.33 -32.79 1.52
CA SER A 78 14.79 -32.73 1.52
C SER A 78 15.37 -33.12 2.89
N LEU A 79 14.83 -32.55 3.97
CA LEU A 79 15.24 -32.82 5.36
C LEU A 79 15.04 -34.28 5.78
N THR A 80 14.06 -34.97 5.19
CA THR A 80 13.74 -36.37 5.48
C THR A 80 14.39 -37.35 4.50
N GLY A 81 15.30 -36.88 3.63
CA GLY A 81 16.02 -37.69 2.66
C GLY A 81 15.18 -38.15 1.44
N ASN A 82 13.93 -37.69 1.32
CA ASN A 82 13.03 -37.98 0.20
C ASN A 82 13.33 -37.08 -1.02
N LEU A 83 14.59 -37.11 -1.49
CA LEU A 83 15.13 -36.15 -2.48
C LEU A 83 14.39 -36.15 -3.83
N GLY A 84 13.74 -37.25 -4.20
CA GLY A 84 12.91 -37.31 -5.41
C GLY A 84 11.63 -36.49 -5.31
N GLU A 85 10.94 -36.61 -4.18
CA GLU A 85 9.74 -35.82 -3.91
C GLU A 85 10.13 -34.35 -3.72
N ALA A 86 11.25 -34.08 -3.04
CA ALA A 86 11.78 -32.74 -2.87
C ALA A 86 12.01 -32.05 -4.24
N SER A 87 12.68 -32.74 -5.17
CA SER A 87 12.90 -32.23 -6.53
C SER A 87 11.60 -31.96 -7.29
N GLU A 88 10.60 -32.83 -7.15
CA GLU A 88 9.31 -32.69 -7.81
C GLU A 88 8.52 -31.49 -7.27
N PHE A 89 8.41 -31.36 -5.94
CA PHE A 89 7.68 -30.26 -5.32
C PHE A 89 8.32 -28.91 -5.60
N LEU A 90 9.64 -28.80 -5.52
CA LEU A 90 10.33 -27.55 -5.83
C LEU A 90 10.16 -27.16 -7.31
N SER A 91 10.18 -28.13 -8.22
CA SER A 91 9.92 -27.87 -9.64
C SER A 91 8.49 -27.38 -9.89
N LYS A 92 7.49 -27.90 -9.14
CA LYS A 92 6.10 -27.42 -9.21
C LYS A 92 5.95 -25.99 -8.68
N SER A 93 6.63 -25.66 -7.58
CA SER A 93 6.66 -24.31 -7.02
C SER A 93 7.19 -23.29 -8.06
N ILE A 94 8.32 -23.60 -8.71
CA ILE A 94 8.89 -22.76 -9.78
C ILE A 94 7.92 -22.62 -10.95
N ALA A 95 7.32 -23.73 -11.41
CA ALA A 95 6.36 -23.70 -12.51
C ALA A 95 5.12 -22.84 -12.21
N GLN A 96 4.74 -22.71 -10.94
CA GLN A 96 3.62 -21.87 -10.50
C GLN A 96 4.00 -20.39 -10.34
N GLY A 97 5.28 -20.05 -10.18
CA GLY A 97 5.74 -18.66 -10.14
C GLY A 97 6.72 -18.32 -9.02
N TYR A 98 7.27 -19.31 -8.32
CA TYR A 98 8.34 -19.07 -7.36
C TYR A 98 9.64 -18.68 -8.08
N LEU A 99 10.24 -17.56 -7.69
CA LEU A 99 11.36 -16.92 -8.38
C LEU A 99 12.50 -16.49 -7.45
N ASN A 100 12.46 -16.85 -6.15
CA ASN A 100 13.55 -16.51 -5.23
C ASN A 100 14.73 -17.47 -5.43
N ARG A 101 15.58 -17.19 -6.43
CA ARG A 101 16.77 -18.01 -6.66
C ARG A 101 17.71 -18.00 -5.45
N GLU A 102 17.99 -16.81 -4.91
CA GLU A 102 18.95 -16.62 -3.82
C GLU A 102 18.54 -17.46 -2.61
N TRP A 103 17.28 -17.32 -2.16
CA TRP A 103 16.75 -18.15 -1.07
C TRP A 103 16.84 -19.64 -1.39
N MET A 104 16.39 -20.07 -2.57
CA MET A 104 16.46 -21.48 -2.97
C MET A 104 17.89 -22.05 -2.96
N GLU A 105 18.89 -21.25 -3.31
CA GLU A 105 20.30 -21.66 -3.37
C GLU A 105 20.98 -21.66 -2.00
N GLU A 106 20.45 -20.92 -1.02
CA GLU A 106 21.03 -20.75 0.32
C GLU A 106 20.30 -21.53 1.42
N ASP A 107 19.00 -21.81 1.23
CA ASP A 107 18.12 -22.47 2.19
C ASP A 107 18.77 -23.76 2.74
N ALA A 108 18.93 -23.79 4.05
CA ALA A 108 19.56 -24.90 4.75
C ALA A 108 18.74 -26.19 4.63
N ASP A 109 17.41 -26.09 4.54
CA ASP A 109 16.53 -27.25 4.42
C ASP A 109 16.72 -27.97 3.07
N LEU A 110 17.18 -27.24 2.05
CA LEU A 110 17.46 -27.78 0.72
C LEU A 110 18.92 -28.26 0.55
N ALA A 111 19.75 -28.23 1.60
CA ALA A 111 21.16 -28.60 1.50
C ALA A 111 21.40 -30.01 0.92
N ALA A 112 20.62 -31.00 1.35
CA ALA A 112 20.72 -32.37 0.83
C ALA A 112 20.30 -32.45 -0.65
N LEU A 113 19.22 -31.75 -1.03
CA LEU A 113 18.76 -31.70 -2.41
C LEU A 113 19.75 -31.00 -3.35
N ARG A 114 20.50 -30.00 -2.87
CA ARG A 114 21.53 -29.29 -3.65
C ARG A 114 22.69 -30.19 -4.10
N LEU A 115 22.97 -31.26 -3.35
CA LEU A 115 23.98 -32.26 -3.69
C LEU A 115 23.47 -33.33 -4.67
N ASP A 116 22.16 -33.40 -4.90
CA ASP A 116 21.54 -34.38 -5.77
C ASP A 116 21.69 -34.01 -7.27
N PRO A 117 21.96 -34.97 -8.18
CA PRO A 117 22.07 -34.69 -9.61
C PRO A 117 20.85 -33.99 -10.23
N ARG A 118 19.65 -34.18 -9.65
CA ARG A 118 18.41 -33.53 -10.11
C ARG A 118 18.40 -32.02 -9.86
N TRP A 119 19.24 -31.49 -8.96
CA TRP A 119 19.36 -30.06 -8.69
C TRP A 119 19.65 -29.24 -9.95
N MET A 120 20.48 -29.77 -10.85
CA MET A 120 20.82 -29.11 -12.12
C MET A 120 19.59 -28.81 -12.97
N ARG A 121 18.59 -29.71 -12.97
CA ARG A 121 17.33 -29.51 -13.67
C ARG A 121 16.47 -28.43 -13.00
N ILE A 122 16.47 -28.37 -11.67
CA ILE A 122 15.74 -27.35 -10.90
C ILE A 122 16.31 -25.97 -11.19
N ARG A 123 17.64 -25.81 -11.17
CA ARG A 123 18.30 -24.55 -11.55
C ARG A 123 17.96 -24.12 -12.97
N LYS A 124 17.99 -25.06 -13.92
CA LYS A 124 17.58 -24.77 -15.31
C LYS A 124 16.11 -24.30 -15.39
N ASN A 125 15.20 -24.94 -14.66
CA ASN A 125 13.79 -24.51 -14.61
C ASN A 125 13.65 -23.08 -14.06
N MET A 126 14.41 -22.73 -13.01
CA MET A 126 14.47 -21.38 -12.47
C MET A 126 15.05 -20.37 -13.49
N ASP A 127 16.15 -20.71 -14.16
CA ASP A 127 16.74 -19.89 -15.24
C ASP A 127 15.72 -19.61 -16.34
N ASP A 128 15.03 -20.65 -16.80
CA ASP A 128 14.05 -20.55 -17.88
C ASP A 128 12.84 -19.71 -17.46
N ALA A 129 12.37 -19.87 -16.21
CA ALA A 129 11.27 -19.06 -15.66
C ALA A 129 11.62 -17.57 -15.62
N LEU A 130 12.81 -17.21 -15.11
CA LEU A 130 13.29 -15.83 -15.08
C LEU A 130 13.45 -15.25 -16.48
N LYS A 131 14.10 -15.96 -17.40
CA LYS A 131 14.27 -15.53 -18.80
C LYS A 131 12.95 -15.30 -19.52
N ASN A 132 11.95 -16.13 -19.26
CA ASN A 132 10.62 -15.97 -19.82
C ASN A 132 9.95 -14.66 -19.36
N ILE A 133 10.22 -14.21 -18.13
CA ILE A 133 9.73 -12.93 -17.62
C ILE A 133 10.52 -11.79 -18.25
N GLU A 134 11.85 -11.84 -18.26
CA GLU A 134 12.70 -10.82 -18.89
C GLU A 134 12.33 -10.59 -20.36
N LYS A 135 12.00 -11.66 -21.10
CA LYS A 135 11.54 -11.56 -22.49
C LYS A 135 10.29 -10.69 -22.65
N LYS A 136 9.38 -10.68 -21.67
CA LYS A 136 8.18 -9.81 -21.68
C LYS A 136 8.55 -8.32 -21.63
N PHE A 137 9.71 -8.00 -21.08
CA PHE A 137 10.25 -6.65 -20.92
C PHE A 137 11.27 -6.26 -22.00
N SER A 138 11.56 -7.13 -22.98
CA SER A 138 12.56 -6.88 -24.03
C SER A 138 12.36 -5.61 -24.88
N LYS A 139 11.16 -5.02 -24.87
CA LYS A 139 10.86 -3.79 -25.63
C LYS A 139 11.10 -2.50 -24.85
N ILE A 140 11.29 -2.56 -23.53
CA ILE A 140 11.37 -1.35 -22.70
C ILE A 140 12.62 -0.52 -23.00
N GLU A 141 13.72 -1.15 -23.42
CA GLU A 141 14.97 -0.46 -23.76
C GLU A 141 14.83 0.52 -24.95
N LYS A 142 13.77 0.35 -25.75
CA LYS A 142 13.48 1.18 -26.92
C LYS A 142 12.67 2.43 -26.59
N VAL A 143 12.25 2.57 -25.34
CA VAL A 143 11.40 3.65 -24.85
C VAL A 143 12.13 4.34 -23.70
N ASN A 144 12.01 5.66 -23.61
CA ASN A 144 12.55 6.36 -22.45
C ASN A 144 11.84 5.88 -21.19
N ALA A 145 12.61 5.61 -20.12
CA ALA A 145 12.08 5.13 -18.85
C ALA A 145 10.92 6.00 -18.31
N THR A 146 11.09 7.33 -18.36
CA THR A 146 10.11 8.30 -17.89
C THR A 146 8.85 8.38 -18.76
N ASP A 147 8.88 7.80 -19.96
CA ASP A 147 7.76 7.71 -20.89
C ASP A 147 7.05 6.35 -20.83
N LEU A 148 7.51 5.41 -20.00
CA LEU A 148 6.83 4.15 -19.72
C LEU A 148 5.75 4.36 -18.66
N ILE A 149 4.50 4.40 -19.09
CA ILE A 149 3.35 4.57 -18.21
C ILE A 149 2.77 3.20 -17.88
N PRO A 150 2.73 2.80 -16.59
CA PRO A 150 1.98 1.61 -16.20
C PRO A 150 0.51 1.82 -16.53
N PHE A 151 -0.16 0.80 -17.07
CA PHE A 151 -1.60 0.82 -17.27
C PHE A 151 -2.19 -0.50 -16.79
N GLN A 152 -3.48 -0.49 -16.45
CA GLN A 152 -4.18 -1.70 -16.06
C GLN A 152 -5.13 -2.15 -17.18
N GLU A 153 -5.26 -3.45 -17.39
CA GLU A 153 -6.31 -4.08 -18.18
C GLU A 153 -6.66 -5.43 -17.54
N ASN A 154 -7.96 -5.74 -17.37
CA ASN A 154 -8.41 -6.98 -16.70
C ASN A 154 -7.70 -7.23 -15.35
N SER A 155 -7.60 -6.17 -14.53
CA SER A 155 -6.93 -6.17 -13.23
C SER A 155 -5.42 -6.48 -13.25
N ARG A 156 -4.79 -6.54 -14.44
CA ARG A 156 -3.35 -6.77 -14.61
C ARG A 156 -2.66 -5.54 -15.16
N TRP A 157 -1.43 -5.32 -14.76
CA TRP A 157 -0.62 -4.18 -15.12
C TRP A 157 0.35 -4.51 -16.26
N GLY A 158 0.53 -3.56 -17.17
CA GLY A 158 1.51 -3.57 -18.25
C GLY A 158 2.10 -2.18 -18.46
N TYR A 159 2.99 -2.02 -19.44
CA TYR A 159 3.54 -0.72 -19.82
C TYR A 159 3.06 -0.31 -21.20
N MET A 160 2.81 0.99 -21.36
CA MET A 160 2.65 1.60 -22.67
C MET A 160 3.59 2.80 -22.81
N ASP A 161 3.88 3.13 -24.05
CA ASP A 161 4.64 4.33 -24.40
C ASP A 161 3.74 5.57 -24.31
N ARG A 162 4.18 6.59 -23.57
CA ARG A 162 3.43 7.82 -23.32
C ARG A 162 3.01 8.54 -24.60
N ALA A 163 3.93 8.69 -25.56
CA ALA A 163 3.71 9.51 -26.74
C ALA A 163 2.76 8.85 -27.74
N THR A 164 2.93 7.54 -27.95
CA THR A 164 2.18 6.79 -28.96
C THR A 164 0.93 6.12 -28.40
N MET A 165 0.87 5.92 -27.07
CA MET A 165 -0.12 5.10 -26.35
C MET A 165 -0.14 3.63 -26.79
N LYS A 166 0.95 3.14 -27.38
CA LYS A 166 1.09 1.73 -27.78
C LYS A 166 1.58 0.89 -26.62
N VAL A 167 1.03 -0.32 -26.49
CA VAL A 167 1.47 -1.31 -25.48
C VAL A 167 2.92 -1.74 -25.77
N VAL A 168 3.78 -1.54 -24.77
CA VAL A 168 5.18 -1.97 -24.77
C VAL A 168 5.32 -3.32 -24.07
N VAL A 169 4.63 -3.48 -22.94
CA VAL A 169 4.57 -4.71 -22.14
C VAL A 169 3.12 -5.05 -21.88
N ALA A 170 2.73 -6.29 -22.18
CA ALA A 170 1.36 -6.77 -22.01
C ALA A 170 0.91 -6.73 -20.52
N PRO A 171 -0.38 -6.51 -20.26
CA PRO A 171 -0.92 -6.44 -18.91
C PRO A 171 -1.03 -7.84 -18.29
N GLU A 172 0.04 -8.29 -17.65
CA GLU A 172 0.14 -9.64 -17.06
C GLU A 172 0.55 -9.62 -15.57
N PHE A 173 0.87 -8.45 -15.02
CA PHE A 173 1.46 -8.30 -13.68
C PHE A 173 0.40 -7.88 -12.64
N TRP A 174 0.54 -8.29 -11.38
CA TRP A 174 -0.40 -7.85 -10.33
C TRP A 174 -0.19 -6.38 -9.95
N LYS A 175 1.05 -5.89 -10.07
CA LYS A 175 1.41 -4.48 -9.87
C LYS A 175 2.66 -4.16 -10.68
N LEU A 176 2.74 -2.95 -11.21
CA LEU A 176 3.89 -2.45 -11.96
C LEU A 176 4.05 -0.96 -11.63
N THR A 177 5.24 -0.57 -11.20
CA THR A 177 5.55 0.83 -10.82
C THR A 177 6.06 1.64 -12.00
N PHE A 178 6.09 2.97 -11.86
CA PHE A 178 6.77 3.81 -12.85
C PHE A 178 8.28 3.51 -12.88
N MET A 179 8.86 3.68 -14.06
CA MET A 179 10.24 3.30 -14.36
C MET A 179 11.19 4.49 -14.28
N GLY A 180 12.28 4.33 -13.51
CA GLY A 180 13.49 5.14 -13.56
C GLY A 180 14.62 4.36 -14.26
N ASP A 181 15.80 4.26 -13.65
CA ASP A 181 16.84 3.31 -14.09
C ASP A 181 16.49 1.85 -13.71
N CYS A 182 15.49 1.68 -12.86
CA CYS A 182 14.81 0.42 -12.65
C CYS A 182 13.32 0.64 -12.31
N ALA A 183 12.57 -0.44 -12.23
CA ALA A 183 11.20 -0.49 -11.74
C ALA A 183 11.01 -1.67 -10.79
N THR A 184 9.93 -1.62 -10.02
CA THR A 184 9.40 -2.75 -9.27
C THR A 184 8.12 -3.28 -9.90
N PHE A 185 7.96 -4.60 -9.93
CA PHE A 185 6.72 -5.25 -10.29
C PHE A 185 6.44 -6.48 -9.42
N TYR A 186 5.19 -6.92 -9.44
CA TYR A 186 4.72 -8.13 -8.77
C TYR A 186 4.19 -9.07 -9.84
N TYR A 187 4.75 -10.28 -9.89
CA TYR A 187 4.29 -11.34 -10.81
C TYR A 187 3.24 -12.22 -10.12
N LYS A 188 2.97 -13.44 -10.59
CA LYS A 188 1.88 -14.33 -10.18
C LYS A 188 1.59 -14.42 -8.66
N ASP A 189 2.55 -14.12 -7.78
CA ASP A 189 2.41 -13.89 -6.33
C ASP A 189 3.34 -12.77 -5.79
N ASP A 190 3.23 -12.48 -4.48
CA ASP A 190 3.80 -11.39 -3.65
C ASP A 190 5.33 -11.17 -3.68
N GLY A 191 6.06 -11.83 -4.58
CA GLY A 191 7.45 -11.52 -4.86
C GLY A 191 7.57 -10.14 -5.51
N LYS A 192 8.12 -9.18 -4.76
CA LYS A 192 8.56 -7.88 -5.26
C LYS A 192 9.81 -8.10 -6.12
N ILE A 193 9.68 -7.92 -7.43
CA ILE A 193 10.77 -8.09 -8.40
C ILE A 193 11.27 -6.72 -8.85
N GLN A 194 12.59 -6.51 -8.77
CA GLN A 194 13.27 -5.35 -9.31
C GLN A 194 13.74 -5.64 -10.74
N LEU A 195 13.36 -4.77 -11.67
CA LEU A 195 13.66 -4.82 -13.09
C LEU A 195 14.60 -3.68 -13.46
N GLY A 196 15.73 -3.95 -14.10
CA GLY A 196 16.60 -2.92 -14.66
C GLY A 196 16.08 -2.33 -15.96
N ARG A 197 16.62 -1.18 -16.37
CA ARG A 197 16.32 -0.54 -17.67
C ARG A 197 16.59 -1.40 -18.89
N ASP A 198 17.50 -2.36 -18.76
CA ASP A 198 17.83 -3.36 -19.78
C ASP A 198 16.79 -4.50 -19.87
N GLY A 199 15.70 -4.42 -19.11
CA GLY A 199 14.66 -5.45 -19.06
C GLY A 199 15.05 -6.71 -18.31
N LYS A 200 16.19 -6.70 -17.60
CA LYS A 200 16.66 -7.85 -16.82
C LYS A 200 16.27 -7.75 -15.35
N ILE A 201 16.05 -8.90 -14.73
CA ILE A 201 15.74 -8.97 -13.30
C ILE A 201 17.04 -8.72 -12.51
N ARG A 202 16.95 -7.84 -11.51
CA ARG A 202 18.07 -7.50 -10.61
C ARG A 202 17.96 -8.18 -9.27
N LYS A 203 16.76 -8.18 -8.71
CA LYS A 203 16.49 -8.74 -7.39
C LYS A 203 15.06 -9.28 -7.34
N VAL A 204 14.88 -10.38 -6.63
CA VAL A 204 13.56 -10.87 -6.23
C VAL A 204 13.52 -10.84 -4.72
N THR A 205 12.53 -10.18 -4.15
CA THR A 205 12.36 -10.07 -2.70
C THR A 205 10.94 -10.44 -2.36
N TYR A 206 10.77 -11.39 -1.45
CA TYR A 206 9.46 -11.73 -0.92
C TYR A 206 9.25 -10.97 0.38
N SER A 207 8.00 -10.61 0.70
CA SER A 207 7.69 -10.21 2.07
C SER A 207 7.99 -11.41 2.97
N ASN A 208 9.01 -11.30 3.81
CA ASN A 208 9.23 -12.28 4.88
C ASN A 208 7.99 -12.27 5.78
N THR A 209 7.07 -13.21 5.54
CA THR A 209 6.10 -13.68 6.54
C THR A 209 6.56 -15.00 7.14
N GLY A 210 7.87 -15.29 7.12
CA GLY A 210 8.45 -16.19 8.10
C GLY A 210 8.35 -15.54 9.49
N PRO A 211 8.19 -16.31 10.57
CA PRO A 211 8.14 -15.75 11.91
C PRO A 211 9.38 -14.88 12.10
N ALA A 212 9.15 -13.60 12.42
CA ALA A 212 10.20 -12.70 12.79
C ALA A 212 10.96 -13.35 13.95
N ILE A 213 12.16 -13.88 13.69
CA ILE A 213 13.12 -14.11 14.76
C ILE A 213 13.40 -12.70 15.26
N GLY A 214 12.72 -12.35 16.36
CA GLY A 214 12.84 -11.08 17.04
C GLY A 214 14.27 -10.93 17.51
N THR A 215 15.13 -10.42 16.64
CA THR A 215 16.21 -9.58 17.12
C THR A 215 15.49 -8.36 17.67
N ALA A 216 15.42 -8.30 19.00
CA ALA A 216 15.03 -7.09 19.69
C ALA A 216 15.99 -6.01 19.22
N ASP A 217 15.53 -5.20 18.27
CA ASP A 217 16.13 -3.91 17.97
C ASP A 217 16.24 -3.21 19.33
N PRO A 218 17.42 -2.75 19.77
CA PRO A 218 17.53 -2.00 21.02
C PRO A 218 16.49 -0.88 20.95
N ASP A 219 15.51 -0.97 21.86
CA ASP A 219 14.37 -0.07 21.99
C ASP A 219 14.89 1.35 21.70
N PRO A 220 14.48 2.01 20.58
CA PRO A 220 15.00 3.32 20.24
C PRO A 220 14.74 4.18 21.45
N ILE A 221 15.81 4.70 22.08
CA ILE A 221 15.80 5.45 23.34
C ILE A 221 14.47 6.20 23.45
N ARG A 222 13.53 5.65 24.24
CA ARG A 222 12.22 6.27 24.40
C ARG A 222 12.46 7.55 25.17
N PHE A 223 12.57 8.66 24.46
CA PHE A 223 12.49 9.98 25.07
C PHE A 223 11.17 10.01 25.84
N ALA A 224 11.24 10.28 27.15
CA ALA A 224 10.06 10.34 27.98
C ALA A 224 9.06 11.35 27.38
N ASP A 225 7.78 11.02 27.37
CA ASP A 225 6.75 11.94 26.94
C ASP A 225 6.85 13.26 27.74
N PRO A 226 6.60 14.42 27.10
CA PRO A 226 6.67 15.70 27.79
C PRO A 226 5.65 15.75 28.93
N ALA A 227 6.09 16.22 30.10
CA ALA A 227 5.26 16.23 31.30
C ALA A 227 4.32 17.47 31.31
N PRO A 228 2.99 17.28 31.45
CA PRO A 228 2.09 18.40 31.74
C PRO A 228 2.36 18.92 33.15
N ILE A 229 2.50 20.25 33.31
CA ILE A 229 2.80 20.91 34.58
C ILE A 229 1.82 22.04 34.88
N SER A 230 1.40 22.14 36.15
CA SER A 230 0.47 23.17 36.63
C SER A 230 1.19 24.48 36.96
N GLY A 231 0.44 25.59 36.97
CA GLY A 231 0.93 26.90 37.44
C GLY A 231 1.78 27.68 36.43
N PHE A 232 1.91 27.17 35.21
CA PHE A 232 2.63 27.78 34.09
C PHE A 232 1.78 27.66 32.83
N LYS A 233 1.91 28.58 31.86
CA LYS A 233 1.07 28.61 30.63
C LYS A 233 1.82 28.24 29.36
N GLY A 234 3.14 28.11 29.41
CA GLY A 234 3.96 27.90 28.23
C GLY A 234 4.48 26.48 28.09
N PHE A 235 5.73 26.39 27.62
CA PHE A 235 6.47 25.13 27.52
C PHE A 235 7.96 25.31 27.76
N MET A 236 8.63 24.19 28.06
CA MET A 236 10.04 24.11 28.36
C MET A 236 10.74 23.21 27.33
N LEU A 237 11.93 23.62 26.91
CA LEU A 237 12.77 22.88 25.97
C LEU A 237 14.03 22.38 26.68
N ASP A 238 14.57 21.24 26.25
CA ASP A 238 15.91 20.79 26.62
C ASP A 238 17.01 21.43 25.75
N SER A 239 18.25 20.98 25.92
CA SER A 239 19.41 21.42 25.13
C SER A 239 19.39 20.95 23.67
N PHE A 240 18.46 20.08 23.29
CA PHE A 240 18.26 19.56 21.94
C PHE A 240 17.01 20.16 21.28
N ASP A 241 16.48 21.26 21.83
CA ASP A 241 15.27 21.93 21.37
C ASP A 241 14.01 21.03 21.40
N LYS A 242 13.98 19.98 22.24
CA LYS A 242 12.80 19.11 22.42
C LYS A 242 11.94 19.60 23.58
N VAL A 243 10.62 19.47 23.45
CA VAL A 243 9.71 19.80 24.55
C VAL A 243 9.83 18.76 25.66
N VAL A 244 10.12 19.21 26.88
CA VAL A 244 10.22 18.35 28.08
C VAL A 244 9.06 18.56 29.06
N ALA A 245 8.43 19.74 29.02
CA ALA A 245 7.25 20.05 29.81
C ALA A 245 6.39 21.12 29.14
N PHE A 246 5.09 21.11 29.41
CA PHE A 246 4.14 22.11 28.93
C PHE A 246 3.00 22.31 29.92
N SER A 247 2.24 23.39 29.78
CA SER A 247 1.12 23.68 30.66
C SER A 247 0.03 22.60 30.62
N ASP A 248 -0.42 22.15 31.79
CA ASP A 248 -1.55 21.21 31.94
C ASP A 248 -2.90 21.75 31.45
N ILE A 249 -3.00 23.04 31.13
CA ILE A 249 -4.20 23.63 30.52
C ILE A 249 -4.41 23.16 29.07
N TYR A 250 -3.39 22.56 28.44
CA TYR A 250 -3.46 21.98 27.12
C TYR A 250 -3.76 20.48 27.24
N ASN A 251 -5.04 20.13 27.26
CA ASN A 251 -5.52 18.81 27.70
C ASN A 251 -6.63 18.24 26.82
N ARG A 252 -6.50 18.37 25.49
CA ARG A 252 -7.45 17.78 24.53
C ARG A 252 -7.53 16.24 24.62
N SER A 253 -6.42 15.58 24.90
CA SER A 253 -6.24 14.13 24.95
C SER A 253 -5.62 13.72 26.28
N GLU A 254 -5.93 12.51 26.73
CA GLU A 254 -5.28 11.88 27.88
C GLU A 254 -3.79 11.59 27.62
N THR A 255 -3.40 11.43 26.35
CA THR A 255 -1.99 11.24 25.96
C THR A 255 -1.32 12.62 25.82
N PRO A 256 -0.35 12.99 26.70
CA PRO A 256 0.21 14.33 26.73
C PRO A 256 0.83 14.79 25.41
N SER A 257 1.52 13.89 24.70
CA SER A 257 2.17 14.19 23.42
C SER A 257 1.19 14.49 22.27
N PHE A 258 -0.11 14.22 22.42
CA PHE A 258 -1.14 14.63 21.44
C PHE A 258 -1.71 16.03 21.70
N ASN A 259 -1.38 16.65 22.84
CA ASN A 259 -1.86 17.99 23.19
C ASN A 259 -1.00 19.11 22.64
N ILE A 260 0.19 18.80 22.13
CA ILE A 260 1.14 19.76 21.59
C ILE A 260 1.81 19.22 20.33
N SER A 261 2.30 20.12 19.47
CA SER A 261 3.19 19.75 18.36
C SER A 261 4.66 19.75 18.78
N GLU A 262 5.52 19.17 17.92
CA GLU A 262 6.94 19.49 17.91
C GLU A 262 7.16 21.02 17.82
N PRO A 263 8.20 21.56 18.48
CA PRO A 263 8.44 22.99 18.49
C PRO A 263 8.96 23.47 17.12
N PHE A 264 8.73 24.75 16.83
CA PHE A 264 9.18 25.37 15.59
C PHE A 264 9.54 26.85 15.81
N LYS A 265 10.34 27.38 14.89
CA LYS A 265 10.82 28.76 14.98
C LYS A 265 10.10 29.69 14.02
N ILE A 266 9.74 30.88 14.50
CA ILE A 266 9.35 32.05 13.71
C ILE A 266 10.30 33.17 14.12
N ASN A 267 11.05 33.73 13.17
CA ASN A 267 12.08 34.76 13.43
C ASN A 267 13.07 34.41 14.55
N GLY A 268 13.43 33.13 14.68
CA GLY A 268 14.35 32.62 15.70
C GLY A 268 13.71 32.23 17.05
N GLU A 269 12.49 32.68 17.32
CA GLU A 269 11.76 32.40 18.56
C GLU A 269 10.95 31.11 18.46
N PHE A 270 10.86 30.37 19.57
CA PHE A 270 10.16 29.09 19.62
C PHE A 270 8.67 29.23 19.89
N TYR A 271 7.92 28.42 19.15
CA TYR A 271 6.49 28.25 19.26
C TYR A 271 6.11 26.78 19.21
N LEU A 272 4.90 26.46 19.67
CA LEU A 272 4.25 25.18 19.44
C LEU A 272 2.76 25.37 19.16
N ILE A 273 2.17 24.40 18.45
CA ILE A 273 0.71 24.28 18.39
C ILE A 273 0.28 23.60 19.69
N ALA A 274 -0.66 24.21 20.41
CA ALA A 274 -1.23 23.70 21.65
C ALA A 274 -2.72 23.44 21.48
N HIS A 275 -3.21 22.39 22.12
CA HIS A 275 -4.59 21.95 22.01
C HIS A 275 -5.32 22.00 23.36
N LYS A 276 -6.41 22.74 23.39
CA LYS A 276 -7.46 22.71 24.42
C LYS A 276 -8.62 21.83 23.92
N PRO A 277 -9.59 21.47 24.79
CA PRO A 277 -10.84 20.86 24.34
C PRO A 277 -11.47 21.72 23.23
N GLU A 278 -11.71 21.10 22.07
CA GLU A 278 -12.32 21.73 20.88
C GLU A 278 -11.61 22.95 20.28
N ARG A 279 -10.43 23.34 20.79
CA ARG A 279 -9.70 24.55 20.36
C ARG A 279 -8.20 24.30 20.20
N SER A 280 -7.58 24.93 19.22
CA SER A 280 -6.15 24.84 18.92
C SER A 280 -5.60 26.24 18.73
N GLY A 281 -4.40 26.47 19.26
CA GLY A 281 -3.69 27.74 19.12
C GLY A 281 -2.20 27.55 18.92
N ILE A 282 -1.49 28.64 18.70
CA ILE A 282 -0.02 28.67 18.68
C ILE A 282 0.42 29.53 19.85
N ILE A 283 1.37 29.04 20.64
CA ILE A 283 1.88 29.73 21.83
C ILE A 283 3.40 29.88 21.77
N ALA A 284 3.91 30.99 22.31
CA ALA A 284 5.32 31.18 22.61
C ALA A 284 5.73 30.41 23.89
N LYS A 285 7.03 30.40 24.20
CA LYS A 285 7.58 29.68 25.37
C LYS A 285 6.95 30.06 26.70
N ASP A 286 6.52 31.31 26.86
CA ASP A 286 5.86 31.82 28.08
C ASP A 286 4.35 31.54 28.11
N GLY A 287 3.79 30.99 27.03
CA GLY A 287 2.36 30.74 26.87
C GLY A 287 1.60 31.88 26.19
N THR A 288 2.28 32.95 25.79
CA THR A 288 1.65 34.05 25.04
C THR A 288 1.18 33.53 23.69
N PRO A 289 -0.13 33.67 23.35
CA PRO A 289 -0.63 33.22 22.05
C PRO A 289 -0.05 34.06 20.91
N LEU A 290 0.25 33.41 19.78
CA LEU A 290 0.60 34.09 18.54
C LEU A 290 -0.65 34.79 17.97
N PRO A 291 -0.55 36.05 17.48
CA PRO A 291 -1.67 36.72 16.82
C PRO A 291 -2.30 35.85 15.73
N HIS A 292 -3.64 35.88 15.61
CA HIS A 292 -4.44 35.02 14.72
C HIS A 292 -4.55 33.53 15.13
N PHE A 293 -3.87 33.12 16.20
CA PHE A 293 -3.87 31.74 16.69
C PHE A 293 -4.19 31.63 18.20
N ASP A 294 -4.88 32.61 18.78
CA ASP A 294 -5.32 32.54 20.19
C ASP A 294 -6.53 31.62 20.35
N PHE A 295 -6.29 30.31 20.19
CA PHE A 295 -7.29 29.25 20.38
C PHE A 295 -8.60 29.49 19.60
N VAL A 296 -8.49 30.10 18.41
CA VAL A 296 -9.64 30.44 17.55
C VAL A 296 -10.00 29.33 16.55
N HIS A 297 -9.12 28.34 16.38
CA HIS A 297 -9.30 27.23 15.43
C HIS A 297 -9.73 25.96 16.16
N THR A 298 -10.55 25.12 15.55
CA THR A 298 -10.92 23.81 16.11
C THR A 298 -9.81 22.79 15.88
N ASN A 299 -9.17 22.84 14.72
CA ASN A 299 -8.00 22.03 14.38
C ASN A 299 -6.88 22.89 13.79
N LEU A 300 -5.63 22.51 14.05
CA LEU A 300 -4.46 23.22 13.53
C LEU A 300 -3.32 22.23 13.31
N SER A 301 -2.61 22.35 12.19
CA SER A 301 -1.45 21.48 11.89
C SER A 301 -0.45 22.20 10.99
N ARG A 302 0.84 22.00 11.23
CA ARG A 302 1.89 22.67 10.46
C ARG A 302 2.01 22.07 9.07
N ASN A 303 2.03 22.92 8.04
CA ASN A 303 2.41 22.51 6.69
C ASN A 303 3.94 22.55 6.54
N THR A 304 4.60 21.41 6.74
CA THR A 304 6.06 21.29 6.65
C THR A 304 6.60 21.26 5.23
N ARG A 305 5.74 21.27 4.21
CA ARG A 305 6.13 21.10 2.80
C ARG A 305 6.41 22.44 2.09
N VAL A 306 6.05 23.57 2.69
CA VAL A 306 6.21 24.89 2.07
C VAL A 306 7.68 25.27 1.92
N THR A 307 8.06 25.81 0.75
CA THR A 307 9.44 26.17 0.39
C THR A 307 9.80 27.65 0.62
N GLY A 308 8.95 28.38 1.34
CA GLY A 308 9.14 29.80 1.66
C GLY A 308 9.45 30.07 3.13
N ASP A 309 9.80 31.32 3.44
CA ASP A 309 10.20 31.72 4.80
C ASP A 309 9.04 31.69 5.80
N LEU A 310 7.84 32.04 5.33
CA LEU A 310 6.62 32.07 6.16
C LEU A 310 6.21 30.66 6.58
N LYS A 311 5.88 30.50 7.86
CA LYS A 311 5.28 29.26 8.35
C LYS A 311 3.79 29.25 8.05
N TRP A 312 3.35 28.17 7.41
CA TRP A 312 1.96 27.93 7.04
C TRP A 312 1.37 26.79 7.85
N PHE A 313 0.09 26.93 8.15
CA PHE A 313 -0.67 26.03 8.99
C PHE A 313 -1.98 25.69 8.30
N TYR A 314 -2.31 24.42 8.24
CA TYR A 314 -3.69 23.99 8.01
C TYR A 314 -4.53 24.38 9.24
N PHE A 315 -5.75 24.84 9.01
CA PHE A 315 -6.74 25.06 10.06
C PHE A 315 -8.12 24.52 9.69
N THR A 316 -8.89 24.17 10.71
CA THR A 316 -10.35 24.10 10.66
C THR A 316 -10.91 25.16 11.62
N ASP A 317 -11.87 25.97 11.19
CA ASP A 317 -12.51 26.96 12.06
C ASP A 317 -13.77 26.41 12.76
N THR A 318 -14.48 27.27 13.49
CA THR A 318 -15.69 26.89 14.24
C THR A 318 -16.91 26.62 13.35
N ASN A 319 -16.88 27.06 12.09
CA ASN A 319 -17.89 26.80 11.09
C ASN A 319 -17.56 25.55 10.25
N ASN A 320 -16.53 24.79 10.67
CA ASN A 320 -15.98 23.64 9.95
C ASN A 320 -15.39 24.00 8.57
N GLU A 321 -15.07 25.28 8.33
CA GLU A 321 -14.33 25.67 7.13
C GLU A 321 -12.86 25.33 7.30
N LYS A 322 -12.31 24.68 6.29
CA LYS A 322 -10.92 24.24 6.23
C LYS A 322 -10.12 25.20 5.36
N GLY A 323 -8.84 25.41 5.67
CA GLY A 323 -7.96 26.25 4.84
C GLY A 323 -6.52 26.23 5.32
N PHE A 324 -5.72 27.12 4.74
CA PHE A 324 -4.38 27.42 5.23
C PHE A 324 -4.27 28.86 5.69
N ILE A 325 -3.52 29.09 6.76
CA ILE A 325 -3.20 30.41 7.30
C ILE A 325 -1.71 30.45 7.63
N ASN A 326 -1.06 31.59 7.41
CA ASN A 326 0.34 31.75 7.81
C ASN A 326 0.51 32.53 9.12
N GLU A 327 1.74 32.61 9.60
CA GLU A 327 2.13 33.35 10.80
C GLU A 327 1.78 34.85 10.79
N ARG A 328 1.45 35.43 9.63
CA ARG A 328 1.00 36.83 9.47
C ARG A 328 -0.51 36.97 9.35
N GLY A 329 -1.26 35.87 9.38
CA GLY A 329 -2.71 35.85 9.23
C GLY A 329 -3.21 35.85 7.79
N GLU A 330 -2.34 35.69 6.79
CA GLU A 330 -2.78 35.55 5.39
C GLU A 330 -3.40 34.17 5.18
N VAL A 331 -4.56 34.12 4.51
CA VAL A 331 -5.37 32.91 4.36
C VAL A 331 -5.41 32.44 2.90
N LYS A 332 -5.36 31.12 2.68
CA LYS A 332 -5.54 30.46 1.38
C LYS A 332 -6.56 29.32 1.48
N LEU A 333 -7.32 29.12 0.40
CA LEU A 333 -8.24 27.99 0.19
C LEU A 333 -9.28 27.79 1.30
N LYS A 334 -9.67 28.86 2.01
CA LYS A 334 -10.70 28.78 3.06
C LYS A 334 -12.03 28.37 2.44
N GLY A 335 -12.61 27.27 2.94
CA GLY A 335 -13.87 26.72 2.44
C GLY A 335 -13.74 26.00 1.09
N GLU A 336 -12.52 25.92 0.53
CA GLU A 336 -12.27 25.22 -0.73
C GLU A 336 -11.73 23.81 -0.52
N LEU A 337 -11.01 23.55 0.57
CA LEU A 337 -10.47 22.22 0.88
C LEU A 337 -11.58 21.22 1.18
N LEU A 338 -11.44 20.00 0.66
CA LEU A 338 -12.43 18.94 0.87
C LEU A 338 -12.17 18.23 2.20
N ASP A 339 -10.92 17.93 2.52
CA ASP A 339 -10.51 17.18 3.71
C ASP A 339 -9.15 17.66 4.27
N TYR A 340 -8.78 17.14 5.43
CA TYR A 340 -7.45 17.30 6.02
C TYR A 340 -6.36 16.84 5.04
N PRO A 341 -5.35 17.68 4.72
CA PRO A 341 -4.48 17.45 3.57
C PRO A 341 -3.18 16.69 3.87
N PHE A 342 -2.96 16.19 5.08
CA PHE A 342 -1.69 15.56 5.46
C PHE A 342 -1.86 14.07 5.77
N HIS A 343 -1.68 13.21 4.76
CA HIS A 343 -1.78 11.76 4.95
C HIS A 343 -0.40 11.10 5.04
N ARG A 344 -0.30 10.04 5.87
CA ARG A 344 0.96 9.31 6.16
C ARG A 344 1.64 8.73 4.90
N TYR A 345 0.86 8.43 3.87
CA TYR A 345 1.34 7.78 2.64
C TYR A 345 1.44 8.73 1.44
N ASP A 346 1.25 10.03 1.64
CA ASP A 346 1.45 11.02 0.57
C ASP A 346 2.93 11.05 0.21
N ALA A 347 3.25 10.52 -0.98
CA ALA A 347 4.60 10.19 -1.37
C ALA A 347 5.53 11.39 -1.62
N THR A 348 5.03 12.62 -1.46
CA THR A 348 5.73 13.87 -1.79
C THR A 348 5.00 15.07 -1.13
N TRP A 349 4.95 16.21 -1.82
CA TRP A 349 4.17 17.39 -1.47
C TRP A 349 2.82 17.50 -2.19
N VAL A 350 2.43 16.50 -2.97
CA VAL A 350 1.13 16.45 -3.67
C VAL A 350 0.20 15.49 -2.95
N THR A 351 -1.07 15.87 -2.78
CA THR A 351 -2.08 15.05 -2.09
C THR A 351 -3.39 14.99 -2.87
N VAL A 352 -4.13 13.88 -2.73
CA VAL A 352 -5.49 13.74 -3.24
C VAL A 352 -6.45 14.18 -2.15
N GLN A 353 -7.34 15.09 -2.48
CA GLN A 353 -8.39 15.56 -1.58
C GLN A 353 -9.68 14.79 -1.85
N HIS A 354 -10.33 14.34 -0.77
CA HIS A 354 -11.53 13.50 -0.81
C HIS A 354 -12.71 14.26 -0.19
N GLY A 355 -13.69 14.64 -1.00
CA GLY A 355 -14.94 15.22 -0.50
C GLY A 355 -15.96 14.16 -0.13
N ASP A 356 -16.81 14.48 0.86
CA ASP A 356 -17.97 13.69 1.27
C ASP A 356 -19.01 13.54 0.15
N ASP A 357 -19.00 14.46 -0.82
CA ASP A 357 -19.85 14.46 -2.02
C ASP A 357 -19.23 13.72 -3.20
N ASP A 358 -18.30 12.81 -2.92
CA ASP A 358 -17.51 12.03 -3.87
C ASP A 358 -16.61 12.83 -4.82
N ARG A 359 -16.55 14.16 -4.69
CA ARG A 359 -15.57 14.94 -5.46
C ARG A 359 -14.15 14.61 -5.03
N ARG A 360 -13.25 14.64 -6.01
CA ARG A 360 -11.80 14.51 -5.80
C ARG A 360 -11.08 15.68 -6.44
N GLY A 361 -9.98 16.08 -5.81
CA GLY A 361 -9.07 17.08 -6.35
C GLY A 361 -7.63 16.71 -6.03
N VAL A 362 -6.68 17.40 -6.66
CA VAL A 362 -5.26 17.22 -6.39
C VAL A 362 -4.66 18.54 -5.98
N LEU A 363 -4.00 18.57 -4.84
CA LEU A 363 -3.47 19.78 -4.21
C LEU A 363 -1.94 19.72 -4.13
N ASP A 364 -1.27 20.80 -4.54
CA ASP A 364 0.15 21.04 -4.25
C ASP A 364 0.27 21.70 -2.88
N LEU A 365 0.83 21.01 -1.90
CA LEU A 365 0.96 21.49 -0.52
C LEU A 365 2.06 22.51 -0.33
N ARG A 366 3.04 22.63 -1.24
CA ARG A 366 4.09 23.66 -1.13
C ARG A 366 3.54 25.03 -1.48
N LYS A 367 2.70 25.06 -2.52
CA LYS A 367 2.06 26.27 -3.03
C LYS A 367 0.70 26.55 -2.39
N MET A 368 0.06 25.49 -1.88
CA MET A 368 -1.34 25.48 -1.43
C MET A 368 -2.26 25.91 -2.59
N GLU A 369 -2.11 25.22 -3.72
CA GLU A 369 -2.82 25.49 -4.97
C GLU A 369 -3.34 24.18 -5.57
N TRP A 370 -4.54 24.22 -6.14
CA TRP A 370 -5.11 23.10 -6.86
C TRP A 370 -4.31 22.82 -8.14
N ILE A 371 -3.72 21.63 -8.24
CA ILE A 371 -3.23 21.09 -9.52
C ILE A 371 -4.44 20.67 -10.36
N ILE A 372 -5.38 19.97 -9.74
CA ILE A 372 -6.66 19.59 -10.31
C ILE A 372 -7.73 20.02 -9.33
N LYS A 373 -8.63 20.91 -9.75
CA LYS A 373 -9.73 21.40 -8.91
C LYS A 373 -10.71 20.26 -8.56
N PRO A 374 -11.42 20.34 -7.43
CA PRO A 374 -12.46 19.40 -7.06
C PRO A 374 -13.46 19.13 -8.19
N GLN A 375 -13.61 17.87 -8.57
CA GLN A 375 -14.48 17.41 -9.64
C GLN A 375 -14.98 15.98 -9.38
N SER A 376 -15.91 15.50 -10.20
CA SER A 376 -16.51 14.16 -10.07
C SER A 376 -15.59 13.01 -10.49
N LEU A 377 -14.45 13.30 -11.12
CA LEU A 377 -13.51 12.26 -11.52
C LEU A 377 -12.87 11.60 -10.28
N ARG A 378 -13.04 10.28 -10.16
CA ARG A 378 -12.56 9.50 -9.00
C ARG A 378 -11.05 9.25 -9.07
N ILE A 379 -10.29 10.27 -8.71
CA ILE A 379 -8.84 10.18 -8.50
C ILE A 379 -8.59 9.46 -7.17
N VAL A 380 -7.85 8.35 -7.22
CA VAL A 380 -7.61 7.46 -6.06
C VAL A 380 -6.15 7.31 -5.68
N GLY A 381 -5.24 7.92 -6.45
CA GLY A 381 -3.81 7.81 -6.14
C GLY A 381 -2.95 8.75 -6.96
N ILE A 382 -1.74 8.96 -6.46
CA ILE A 382 -0.70 9.75 -7.11
C ILE A 382 0.49 8.82 -7.35
N ASN A 383 1.03 8.91 -8.56
CA ASN A 383 2.32 8.33 -8.92
C ASN A 383 3.12 9.37 -9.69
N TYR A 384 4.36 9.05 -10.03
CA TYR A 384 5.23 9.95 -10.76
C TYR A 384 6.24 9.18 -11.60
N SER A 385 6.63 9.79 -12.71
CA SER A 385 7.86 9.43 -13.42
C SER A 385 9.05 10.14 -12.79
N TYR A 386 10.21 9.50 -12.78
CA TYR A 386 11.42 10.03 -12.16
C TYR A 386 12.68 9.55 -12.87
N LYS A 387 13.80 10.23 -12.63
CA LYS A 387 15.14 9.85 -13.11
C LYS A 387 15.94 9.19 -11.98
N GLY A 388 16.88 8.30 -12.32
CA GLY A 388 17.74 7.64 -11.34
C GLY A 388 17.23 6.28 -10.87
N ASP A 389 17.97 5.68 -9.94
CA ASP A 389 17.72 4.33 -9.41
C ASP A 389 16.41 4.21 -8.60
N CYS A 390 15.95 2.97 -8.41
CA CYS A 390 14.80 2.65 -7.57
C CYS A 390 15.12 2.94 -6.11
N VAL A 391 14.73 4.11 -5.65
CA VAL A 391 14.68 4.45 -4.24
C VAL A 391 13.22 4.49 -3.78
N PRO A 392 12.93 4.14 -2.52
CA PRO A 392 11.56 4.24 -1.99
C PRO A 392 10.98 5.66 -2.13
N TRP A 393 11.84 6.68 -2.06
CA TRP A 393 11.50 8.09 -2.16
C TRP A 393 12.56 8.81 -3.02
N PRO A 394 12.30 9.10 -4.31
CA PRO A 394 13.24 9.86 -5.12
C PRO A 394 13.35 11.30 -4.62
N ARG A 395 14.49 11.94 -4.90
CA ARG A 395 14.65 13.36 -4.59
C ARG A 395 13.66 14.15 -5.44
N GLU A 396 13.20 15.27 -4.90
CA GLU A 396 12.24 16.12 -5.61
C GLU A 396 12.75 16.56 -6.99
N SER A 397 14.05 16.82 -7.11
CA SER A 397 14.71 17.21 -8.37
C SER A 397 14.69 16.12 -9.45
N ASP A 398 14.48 14.87 -9.03
CA ASP A 398 14.50 13.71 -9.93
C ASP A 398 13.09 13.39 -10.45
N ILE A 399 12.03 13.92 -9.82
CA ILE A 399 10.65 13.78 -10.29
C ILE A 399 10.46 14.59 -11.58
N VAL A 400 10.02 13.90 -12.64
CA VAL A 400 9.79 14.52 -13.95
C VAL A 400 8.34 14.99 -14.07
N GLU A 401 7.39 14.12 -13.73
CA GLU A 401 5.97 14.42 -13.87
C GLU A 401 5.11 13.54 -12.96
N PHE A 402 4.03 14.14 -12.43
CA PHE A 402 3.00 13.46 -11.66
C PHE A 402 1.90 12.90 -12.56
N TYR A 403 1.42 11.72 -12.18
CA TYR A 403 0.30 11.03 -12.80
C TYR A 403 -0.72 10.67 -11.73
N PHE A 404 -2.00 10.84 -12.05
CA PHE A 404 -3.09 10.65 -11.11
C PHE A 404 -3.91 9.43 -11.54
N LEU A 405 -3.99 8.43 -10.66
CA LEU A 405 -4.70 7.19 -10.93
C LEU A 405 -6.19 7.43 -10.80
N VAL A 406 -6.93 7.12 -11.86
CA VAL A 406 -8.38 7.22 -11.91
C VAL A 406 -8.98 5.82 -11.86
N ASP A 407 -9.97 5.66 -10.98
CA ASP A 407 -10.73 4.43 -10.78
C ASP A 407 -12.18 4.66 -11.24
N PRO A 408 -12.57 4.23 -12.45
CA PRO A 408 -13.84 4.61 -13.06
C PRO A 408 -15.07 3.97 -12.39
N THR A 409 -14.91 2.95 -11.54
CA THR A 409 -16.02 2.23 -10.90
C THR A 409 -15.81 2.06 -9.40
N ILE A 410 -16.93 1.89 -8.68
CA ILE A 410 -16.95 1.50 -7.25
C ILE A 410 -16.89 -0.03 -7.14
N GLU A 411 -17.41 -0.73 -8.15
CA GLU A 411 -17.47 -2.19 -8.22
C GLU A 411 -16.30 -2.74 -9.02
N ASN A 412 -15.74 -3.87 -8.57
CA ASN A 412 -14.62 -4.57 -9.19
C ASN A 412 -15.08 -5.30 -10.48
N ASP A 413 -15.68 -4.56 -11.41
CA ASP A 413 -16.40 -5.03 -12.59
C ASP A 413 -15.48 -5.29 -13.80
N GLY A 414 -14.17 -5.18 -13.60
CA GLY A 414 -13.16 -5.38 -14.64
C GLY A 414 -12.88 -4.13 -15.48
N THR A 415 -13.49 -2.97 -15.16
CA THR A 415 -13.09 -1.71 -15.78
C THR A 415 -11.66 -1.33 -15.38
N SER A 416 -10.93 -0.85 -16.37
CA SER A 416 -9.48 -0.66 -16.29
C SER A 416 -9.14 0.70 -15.72
N ARG A 417 -8.41 0.73 -14.59
CA ARG A 417 -7.81 1.95 -14.05
C ARG A 417 -6.82 2.53 -15.04
N TYR A 418 -6.74 3.85 -15.07
CA TYR A 418 -5.90 4.59 -16.00
C TYR A 418 -5.31 5.82 -15.31
N TYR A 419 -4.22 6.34 -15.86
CA TYR A 419 -3.64 7.57 -15.37
C TYR A 419 -4.13 8.78 -16.16
N ILE A 420 -4.15 9.93 -15.50
CA ILE A 420 -4.22 11.24 -16.13
C ILE A 420 -3.01 12.10 -15.71
N ASP A 421 -2.65 13.09 -16.51
CA ASP A 421 -1.71 14.15 -16.10
C ASP A 421 -2.46 15.37 -15.52
N LYS A 422 -1.71 16.43 -15.17
CA LYS A 422 -2.26 17.70 -14.69
C LYS A 422 -3.14 18.43 -15.70
N ASN A 423 -3.00 18.12 -16.99
CA ASN A 423 -3.80 18.69 -18.08
C ASN A 423 -5.03 17.84 -18.38
N MET A 424 -5.31 16.82 -17.56
CA MET A 424 -6.40 15.86 -17.74
C MET A 424 -6.25 14.97 -18.99
N THR A 425 -5.03 14.82 -19.52
CA THR A 425 -4.79 13.89 -20.63
C THR A 425 -4.95 12.46 -20.15
N GLU A 426 -5.86 11.69 -20.75
CA GLU A 426 -6.05 10.28 -20.40
C GLU A 426 -4.99 9.38 -21.03
N PHE A 427 -4.36 8.55 -20.19
CA PHE A 427 -3.38 7.56 -20.60
C PHE A 427 -4.03 6.18 -20.63
N ARG A 428 -4.53 5.81 -21.81
CA ARG A 428 -5.09 4.49 -22.11
C ARG A 428 -4.42 3.88 -23.34
N PRO A 429 -4.21 2.56 -23.37
CA PRO A 429 -3.71 1.90 -24.57
C PRO A 429 -4.63 2.16 -25.78
N LYS A 430 -4.03 2.46 -26.94
CA LYS A 430 -4.77 2.43 -28.21
C LYS A 430 -5.12 0.98 -28.55
N LYS A 431 -6.41 0.75 -28.81
CA LYS A 431 -6.93 -0.53 -29.31
C LYS A 431 -6.41 -0.84 -30.71
#